data_AF-A0A7J3GCN0-F1
#
_entry.id   AF-A0A7J3GCN0-F1
#
_cell.length_a   1.000
_cell.length_b   1.000
_cell.length_c   1.000
_cell.angle_alpha   90.00
_cell.angle_beta   90.00
_cell.angle_gamma   90.00
#
_symmetry.space_group_name_H-M   'P 1'
#
loop_
_entity.id
_entity.type
_entity.pdbx_description
1 polymer ?
#
loop_
_entity_poly.entity_id
_entity_poly.type
_entity_poly.pdbx_seq_one_letter_code
_entity_poly.pdbx_strand_id
1 'polypeptide(L)'
;MRYCIYCGAQLPTAAPQRIERPQPMEAPPPVPPLVPPPTPAAPPPSTLESEVASLMSNISTLYTRKISLFKLFQSGEVSEGVFLKIYNEYSGKLGELLNVRVRRLEELRRRLEDVERRLNDIALNLEELSVRYKIGEIDLNTFSQKSEKLKVEQREFESMAKSIRAALNRLEKILGDKSPSEIRDMESDLSAAYNAIKKMAEEGRMSSGVLGSIKVDIEETLALLDSLIRDKKEREKA
;
A
#
# COMPACT_ATOMS: atom_id res chain seq x y z
N MET A 1 -32.57 -64.85 12.35
CA MET A 1 -32.35 -63.96 13.52
C MET A 1 -30.87 -63.61 13.56
N ARG A 2 -30.51 -62.34 13.76
CA ARG A 2 -29.11 -61.92 13.87
C ARG A 2 -28.82 -61.54 15.33
N TYR A 3 -27.64 -61.88 15.83
CA TYR A 3 -27.22 -61.57 17.20
C TYR A 3 -25.89 -60.80 17.17
N CYS A 4 -25.67 -59.93 18.15
CA CYS A 4 -24.40 -59.23 18.31
C CYS A 4 -23.30 -60.21 18.73
N ILE A 5 -22.17 -60.19 18.03
CA ILE A 5 -21.06 -61.13 18.27
C ILE A 5 -20.27 -60.84 19.56
N TYR A 6 -20.46 -59.68 20.20
CA TYR A 6 -19.75 -59.29 21.43
C TYR A 6 -20.55 -59.48 22.72
N CYS A 7 -21.88 -59.47 22.66
CA CYS A 7 -22.73 -59.55 23.86
C CYS A 7 -23.91 -60.51 23.74
N GLY A 8 -24.12 -61.17 22.60
CA GLY A 8 -25.18 -62.17 22.40
C GLY A 8 -26.61 -61.60 22.32
N ALA A 9 -26.79 -60.28 22.42
CA ALA A 9 -28.11 -59.65 22.30
C ALA A 9 -28.68 -59.79 20.87
N GLN A 10 -29.99 -60.01 20.77
CA GLN A 10 -30.70 -60.19 19.50
C GLN A 10 -30.90 -58.84 18.80
N LEU A 11 -30.45 -58.74 17.55
CA LEU A 11 -30.53 -57.52 16.75
C LEU A 11 -31.85 -57.47 15.96
N PRO A 12 -32.50 -56.29 15.84
CA PRO A 12 -33.75 -56.15 15.11
C PRO A 12 -33.55 -56.51 13.63
N THR A 13 -34.46 -57.34 13.10
CA THR A 13 -34.45 -57.78 11.71
C THR A 13 -35.22 -56.76 10.87
N ALA A 14 -34.51 -55.96 10.06
CA ALA A 14 -35.15 -55.04 9.12
C ALA A 14 -35.83 -55.82 7.99
N ALA A 15 -37.09 -55.50 7.71
CA ALA A 15 -37.87 -56.06 6.60
C ALA A 15 -37.29 -55.62 5.23
N PRO A 16 -37.40 -56.46 4.19
CA PRO A 16 -36.79 -56.17 2.88
C PRO A 16 -37.50 -55.02 2.17
N GLN A 17 -36.75 -53.96 1.83
CA GLN A 17 -37.20 -52.94 0.90
C GLN A 17 -37.18 -53.50 -0.52
N ARG A 18 -38.33 -53.40 -1.19
CA ARG A 18 -38.54 -53.72 -2.61
C ARG A 18 -37.73 -52.73 -3.45
N ILE A 19 -36.73 -53.23 -4.18
CA ILE A 19 -35.97 -52.44 -5.16
C ILE A 19 -36.89 -52.22 -6.37
N GLU A 20 -37.49 -51.04 -6.46
CA GLU A 20 -38.12 -50.57 -7.70
C GLU A 20 -37.05 -50.03 -8.66
N ARG A 21 -37.17 -50.44 -9.92
CA ARG A 21 -36.29 -50.10 -11.03
C ARG A 21 -36.39 -48.59 -11.32
N PRO A 22 -35.28 -47.87 -11.59
CA PRO A 22 -35.33 -46.42 -11.82
C PRO A 22 -36.08 -46.10 -13.11
N GLN A 23 -37.10 -45.24 -13.01
CA GLN A 23 -37.65 -44.54 -14.17
C GLN A 23 -36.66 -43.46 -14.65
N PRO A 24 -36.64 -43.10 -15.95
CA PRO A 24 -35.87 -41.96 -16.44
C PRO A 24 -36.40 -40.68 -15.76
N MET A 25 -35.60 -40.08 -14.88
CA MET A 25 -35.95 -38.79 -14.27
C MET A 25 -35.87 -37.68 -15.33
N GLU A 26 -36.97 -36.94 -15.45
CA GLU A 26 -36.97 -35.61 -16.08
C GLU A 26 -35.90 -34.73 -15.42
N ALA A 27 -35.21 -33.95 -16.24
CA ALA A 27 -34.16 -33.06 -15.78
C ALA A 27 -34.73 -32.04 -14.76
N PRO A 28 -34.08 -31.85 -13.60
CA PRO A 28 -34.51 -30.85 -12.64
C PRO A 28 -34.37 -29.43 -13.25
N PRO A 29 -35.25 -28.48 -12.88
CA PRO A 29 -35.14 -27.11 -13.35
C PRO A 29 -33.80 -26.50 -12.93
N PRO A 30 -33.22 -25.59 -13.74
CA PRO A 30 -31.91 -25.02 -13.47
C PRO A 30 -31.94 -24.26 -12.14
N VAL A 31 -31.02 -24.64 -11.25
CA VAL A 31 -30.76 -23.92 -10.00
C VAL A 31 -30.31 -22.50 -10.38
N PRO A 32 -30.91 -21.43 -9.82
CA PRO A 32 -30.43 -20.07 -10.04
C PRO A 32 -28.96 -19.97 -9.67
N PRO A 33 -28.15 -19.20 -10.43
CA PRO A 33 -26.74 -19.01 -10.09
C PRO A 33 -26.64 -18.43 -8.68
N LEU A 34 -25.90 -19.12 -7.81
CA LEU A 34 -25.46 -18.60 -6.52
C LEU A 34 -24.63 -17.35 -6.79
N VAL A 35 -25.25 -16.19 -6.56
CA VAL A 35 -24.54 -14.92 -6.53
C VAL A 35 -23.47 -15.05 -5.46
N PRO A 36 -22.18 -14.88 -5.78
CA PRO A 36 -21.13 -14.90 -4.76
C PRO A 36 -21.46 -13.82 -3.71
N PRO A 37 -21.23 -14.10 -2.41
CA PRO A 37 -21.44 -13.10 -1.38
C PRO A 37 -20.66 -11.83 -1.75
N PRO A 38 -21.25 -10.63 -1.56
CA PRO A 38 -20.58 -9.38 -1.89
C PRO A 38 -19.24 -9.36 -1.16
N THR A 39 -18.17 -9.20 -1.94
CA THR A 39 -16.83 -8.94 -1.42
C THR A 39 -16.96 -7.82 -0.38
N PRO A 40 -16.50 -8.00 0.87
CA PRO A 40 -16.56 -6.94 1.86
C PRO A 40 -15.91 -5.69 1.27
N ALA A 41 -16.70 -4.62 1.17
CA ALA A 41 -16.19 -3.33 0.74
C ALA A 41 -14.99 -2.98 1.62
N ALA A 42 -13.88 -2.57 1.00
CA ALA A 42 -12.70 -2.17 1.73
C ALA A 42 -13.09 -1.12 2.80
N PRO A 43 -12.62 -1.26 4.05
CA PRO A 43 -12.90 -0.25 5.06
C PRO A 43 -12.46 1.12 4.55
N PRO A 44 -13.21 2.20 4.87
CA PRO A 44 -12.89 3.53 4.40
C PRO A 44 -11.46 3.89 4.83
N PRO A 45 -10.67 4.52 3.93
CA PRO A 45 -9.30 4.88 4.25
C PRO A 45 -9.28 5.76 5.49
N SER A 46 -8.39 5.44 6.42
CA SER A 46 -8.18 6.26 7.61
C SER A 46 -7.79 7.69 7.22
N THR A 47 -8.04 8.67 8.10
CA THR A 47 -7.65 10.07 7.85
C THR A 47 -6.17 10.18 7.50
N LEU A 48 -5.32 9.41 8.19
CA LEU A 48 -3.89 9.27 7.90
C LEU A 48 -3.62 8.81 6.46
N GLU A 49 -4.31 7.78 5.99
CA GLU A 49 -4.13 7.25 4.64
C GLU A 49 -4.54 8.26 3.57
N SER A 50 -5.61 9.02 3.81
CA SER A 50 -6.04 10.09 2.89
C SER A 50 -5.06 11.26 2.85
N GLU A 51 -4.50 11.67 3.98
CA GLU A 51 -3.48 12.72 4.06
C GLU A 51 -2.21 12.31 3.30
N VAL A 52 -1.73 11.09 3.54
CA VAL A 52 -0.55 10.54 2.83
C VAL A 52 -0.85 10.40 1.34
N ALA A 53 -2.04 9.96 0.97
CA ALA A 53 -2.47 9.88 -0.43
C ALA A 53 -2.39 11.23 -1.13
N SER A 54 -2.95 12.26 -0.50
CA SER A 54 -2.98 13.63 -1.04
C SER A 54 -1.56 14.18 -1.18
N LEU A 55 -0.72 14.04 -0.15
CA LEU A 55 0.67 14.47 -0.18
C LEU A 55 1.44 13.85 -1.36
N MET A 56 1.37 12.53 -1.51
CA MET A 56 2.08 11.82 -2.57
C MET A 56 1.53 12.16 -3.96
N SER A 57 0.22 12.35 -4.10
CA SER A 57 -0.40 12.79 -5.36
C SER A 57 0.03 14.20 -5.75
N ASN A 58 0.14 15.12 -4.79
CA ASN A 58 0.62 16.48 -5.04
C ASN A 58 2.09 16.50 -5.49
N ILE A 59 2.94 15.68 -4.86
CA ILE A 59 4.35 15.51 -5.27
C ILE A 59 4.42 15.00 -6.72
N SER A 60 3.68 13.94 -7.03
CA SER A 60 3.61 13.37 -8.39
C SER A 60 3.16 14.39 -9.43
N THR A 61 2.11 15.15 -9.10
CA THR A 61 1.57 16.21 -9.96
C THR A 61 2.61 17.30 -10.24
N LEU A 62 3.40 17.71 -9.25
CA LEU A 62 4.45 18.71 -9.46
C LEU A 62 5.57 18.20 -10.37
N TYR A 63 6.00 16.94 -10.23
CA TYR A 63 6.96 16.35 -11.17
C TYR A 63 6.43 16.36 -12.61
N THR A 64 5.19 15.91 -12.83
CA THR A 64 4.57 15.93 -14.16
C THR A 64 4.50 17.35 -14.71
N ARG A 65 4.04 18.33 -13.91
CA ARG A 65 3.96 19.73 -14.33
C ARG A 65 5.31 20.35 -14.65
N LYS A 66 6.37 20.04 -13.88
CA LYS A 66 7.74 20.49 -14.18
C LYS A 66 8.21 19.96 -15.53
N ILE A 67 8.01 18.68 -15.82
CA ILE A 67 8.38 18.07 -17.11
C ILE A 67 7.58 18.68 -18.27
N SER A 68 6.27 18.87 -18.10
CA SER A 68 5.46 19.54 -19.12
C SER A 68 5.89 21.00 -19.36
N LEU A 69 6.29 21.71 -18.31
CA LEU A 69 6.80 23.08 -18.43
C LEU A 69 8.08 23.13 -19.28
N PHE A 70 8.97 22.15 -19.15
CA PHE A 70 10.15 22.02 -20.01
C PHE A 70 9.78 21.84 -21.49
N LYS A 71 8.74 21.05 -21.79
CA LYS A 71 8.24 20.88 -23.18
C LYS A 71 7.71 22.18 -23.76
N LEU A 72 6.91 22.93 -23.00
CA LEU A 72 6.37 24.22 -23.44
C LEU A 72 7.46 25.27 -23.66
N PHE A 73 8.51 25.23 -22.85
CA PHE A 73 9.66 26.10 -23.04
C PHE A 73 10.45 25.69 -24.28
N GLN A 74 10.67 24.39 -24.50
CA GLN A 74 11.33 23.85 -25.68
C GLN A 74 10.60 24.21 -26.99
N SER A 75 9.26 24.18 -27.02
CA SER A 75 8.47 24.55 -28.19
C SER A 75 8.44 26.06 -28.46
N GLY A 76 8.97 26.88 -27.55
CA GLY A 76 8.96 28.34 -27.64
C GLY A 76 7.60 28.96 -27.30
N GLU A 77 6.66 28.20 -26.74
CA GLU A 77 5.35 28.70 -26.31
C GLU A 77 5.44 29.63 -25.09
N VAL A 78 6.53 29.51 -24.33
CA VAL A 78 6.77 30.28 -23.09
C VAL A 78 8.13 30.98 -23.18
N SER A 79 8.18 32.24 -22.75
CA SER A 79 9.43 33.00 -22.67
C SER A 79 10.30 32.57 -21.49
N GLU A 80 11.62 32.79 -21.58
CA GLU A 80 12.59 32.43 -20.52
C GLU A 80 12.19 32.97 -19.14
N GLY A 81 11.78 34.24 -19.07
CA GLY A 81 11.36 34.86 -17.80
C GLY A 81 10.12 34.23 -17.18
N VAL A 82 9.13 33.85 -18.00
CA VAL A 82 7.91 33.18 -17.52
C VAL A 82 8.22 31.74 -17.12
N PHE A 83 9.01 31.03 -17.92
CA PHE A 83 9.49 29.68 -17.63
C PHE A 83 10.17 29.62 -16.27
N LEU A 84 11.17 30.49 -16.03
CA LEU A 84 11.90 30.56 -14.77
C LEU A 84 11.00 30.82 -13.57
N LYS A 85 10.07 31.78 -13.71
CA LYS A 85 9.16 32.13 -12.62
C LYS A 85 8.33 30.91 -12.18
N ILE A 86 7.72 30.23 -13.15
CA ILE A 86 6.88 29.05 -12.87
C ILE A 86 7.74 27.88 -12.39
N TYR A 87 8.91 27.67 -13.00
CA TYR A 87 9.83 26.61 -12.62
C TYR A 87 10.30 26.76 -11.17
N ASN A 88 10.67 27.98 -10.75
CA ASN A 88 11.07 28.26 -9.38
C ASN A 88 9.92 28.06 -8.39
N GLU A 89 8.71 28.47 -8.75
CA GLU A 89 7.51 28.24 -7.93
C GLU A 89 7.26 26.73 -7.74
N TYR A 90 7.33 25.95 -8.82
CA TYR A 90 7.13 24.50 -8.74
C TYR A 90 8.26 23.80 -7.99
N SER A 91 9.52 24.22 -8.18
CA SER A 91 10.66 23.65 -7.47
C SER A 91 10.61 23.95 -5.98
N GLY A 92 10.23 25.17 -5.60
CA GLY A 92 10.01 25.55 -4.20
C GLY A 92 8.90 24.72 -3.54
N LYS A 93 7.72 24.67 -4.18
CA LYS A 93 6.59 23.86 -3.70
C LYS A 93 6.93 22.37 -3.60
N LEU A 94 7.67 21.84 -4.57
CA LEU A 94 8.10 20.45 -4.56
C LEU A 94 9.05 20.18 -3.38
N GLY A 95 10.02 21.07 -3.16
CA GLY A 95 10.92 20.99 -2.00
C GLY A 95 10.17 21.02 -0.67
N GLU A 96 9.18 21.89 -0.52
CA GLU A 96 8.31 21.94 0.67
C GLU A 96 7.58 20.60 0.90
N LEU A 97 6.93 20.05 -0.13
CA LEU A 97 6.21 18.79 -0.01
C LEU A 97 7.15 17.59 0.26
N LEU A 98 8.34 17.58 -0.34
CA LEU A 98 9.35 16.55 -0.06
C LEU A 98 9.85 16.63 1.38
N ASN A 99 10.02 17.84 1.93
CA ASN A 99 10.35 18.03 3.34
C ASN A 99 9.23 17.55 4.27
N VAL A 100 7.96 17.85 3.95
CA VAL A 100 6.80 17.33 4.69
C VAL A 100 6.79 15.80 4.66
N ARG A 101 7.06 15.19 3.50
CA ARG A 101 7.15 13.74 3.34
C ARG A 101 8.23 13.14 4.25
N VAL A 102 9.43 13.73 4.30
CA VAL A 102 10.52 13.25 5.16
C VAL A 102 10.12 13.31 6.63
N ARG A 103 9.55 14.45 7.09
CA ARG A 103 9.07 14.59 8.48
C ARG A 103 7.99 13.56 8.81
N ARG A 104 7.06 13.30 7.90
CA ARG A 104 5.98 12.31 8.10
C ARG A 104 6.53 10.87 8.16
N LEU A 105 7.55 10.55 7.37
CA LEU A 105 8.25 9.26 7.46
C LEU A 105 8.87 9.06 8.84
N GLU A 106 9.59 10.06 9.35
CA GLU A 106 10.24 9.99 10.67
C GLU A 106 9.22 9.86 11.81
N GLU A 107 8.15 10.66 11.76
CA GLU A 107 7.06 10.62 12.75
C GLU A 107 6.40 9.23 12.79
N LEU A 108 6.05 8.68 11.62
CA LEU A 108 5.38 7.39 11.54
C LEU A 108 6.30 6.23 11.94
N ARG A 109 7.62 6.32 11.69
CA ARG A 109 8.60 5.33 12.17
C ARG A 109 8.64 5.30 13.70
N ARG A 110 8.76 6.47 14.35
CA ARG A 110 8.74 6.56 15.81
C ARG A 110 7.43 6.02 16.40
N ARG A 111 6.29 6.37 15.78
CA ARG A 111 4.98 5.88 16.21
C ARG A 111 4.85 4.37 16.04
N LEU A 112 5.43 3.79 14.99
CA LEU A 112 5.46 2.35 14.79
C LEU A 112 6.26 1.66 15.90
N GLU A 113 7.44 2.19 16.23
CA GLU A 113 8.28 1.68 17.32
C GLU A 113 7.54 1.72 18.67
N ASP A 114 6.77 2.79 18.94
CA ASP A 114 5.92 2.89 20.14
C ASP A 114 4.83 1.81 20.18
N VAL A 115 4.14 1.60 19.05
CA VAL A 115 3.10 0.58 18.93
C VAL A 115 3.68 -0.82 19.09
N GLU A 116 4.84 -1.09 18.51
CA GLU A 116 5.53 -2.39 18.62
C GLU A 116 5.98 -2.66 20.05
N ARG A 117 6.46 -1.65 20.78
CA ARG A 117 6.74 -1.76 22.22
C ARG A 117 5.48 -2.14 23.01
N ARG A 118 4.34 -1.50 22.75
CA ARG A 118 3.07 -1.84 23.41
C ARG A 118 2.60 -3.26 23.11
N LEU A 119 2.77 -3.73 21.88
CA LEU A 119 2.45 -5.10 21.50
C LEU A 119 3.33 -6.10 22.28
N ASN A 120 4.61 -5.81 22.44
CA ASN A 120 5.52 -6.64 23.25
C ASN A 120 5.10 -6.66 24.73
N ASP A 121 4.76 -5.52 25.32
CA ASP A 121 4.26 -5.44 26.69
C ASP A 121 2.99 -6.29 26.87
N ILE A 122 2.03 -6.22 25.92
CA ILE A 122 0.81 -7.03 25.96
C ILE A 122 1.12 -8.52 25.85
N ALA A 123 2.07 -8.91 25.00
CA ALA A 123 2.50 -10.30 24.87
C ALA A 123 3.08 -10.84 26.20
N LEU A 124 3.94 -10.07 26.86
CA LEU A 124 4.49 -10.42 28.17
C LEU A 124 3.40 -10.52 29.24
N ASN A 125 2.45 -9.58 29.26
CA ASN A 125 1.32 -9.60 30.20
C ASN A 125 0.41 -10.83 29.99
N LEU A 126 0.16 -11.22 28.74
CA LEU A 126 -0.61 -12.43 28.43
C LEU A 126 0.13 -13.70 28.87
N GLU A 127 1.45 -13.75 28.68
CA GLU A 127 2.29 -14.85 29.15
C GLU A 127 2.26 -14.95 30.69
N GLU A 128 2.51 -13.85 31.38
CA GLU A 128 2.45 -13.77 32.85
C GLU A 128 1.08 -14.22 33.37
N LEU A 129 0.00 -13.70 32.77
CA LEU A 129 -1.37 -14.08 33.14
C LEU A 129 -1.62 -15.58 32.95
N SER A 130 -1.06 -16.18 31.89
CA SER A 130 -1.12 -17.63 31.66
C SER A 130 -0.39 -18.43 32.74
N VAL A 131 0.80 -17.97 33.15
CA VAL A 131 1.58 -18.60 34.22
C VAL A 131 0.83 -18.54 35.55
N ARG A 132 0.33 -17.35 35.94
CA ARG A 132 -0.44 -17.16 37.19
C ARG A 132 -1.66 -18.08 37.26
N TYR A 133 -2.37 -18.27 36.14
CA TYR A 133 -3.47 -19.22 36.06
C TYR A 133 -3.01 -20.68 36.24
N LYS A 134 -1.93 -21.08 35.55
CA LYS A 134 -1.41 -22.45 35.63
C LYS A 134 -0.87 -22.84 37.01
N ILE A 135 -0.32 -21.90 37.76
CA ILE A 135 0.13 -22.12 39.15
C ILE A 135 -1.01 -22.01 40.17
N GLY A 136 -2.24 -21.72 39.73
CA GLY A 136 -3.42 -21.62 40.58
C GLY A 136 -3.52 -20.33 41.39
N GLU A 137 -2.74 -19.28 41.06
CA GLU A 137 -2.82 -17.98 41.72
C GLU A 137 -4.14 -17.25 41.38
N ILE A 138 -4.66 -17.47 40.16
CA ILE A 138 -5.93 -16.90 39.70
C ILE A 138 -6.85 -18.00 39.16
N ASP A 139 -8.16 -17.80 39.30
CA ASP A 139 -9.17 -18.69 38.75
C ASP A 139 -9.39 -18.49 37.23
N LEU A 140 -10.09 -19.45 36.60
CA LEU A 140 -10.37 -19.44 35.17
C LEU A 140 -11.20 -18.22 34.72
N ASN A 141 -12.14 -17.75 35.55
CA ASN A 141 -12.97 -16.60 35.19
C ASN A 141 -12.13 -15.31 35.21
N THR A 142 -11.33 -15.10 36.25
CA THR A 142 -10.38 -13.98 36.33
C THR A 142 -9.37 -14.00 35.18
N PHE A 143 -8.81 -15.16 34.86
CA PHE A 143 -7.93 -15.35 33.71
C PHE A 143 -8.63 -14.97 32.40
N SER A 144 -9.82 -15.52 32.15
CA SER A 144 -10.56 -15.32 30.91
C SER A 144 -10.87 -13.85 30.68
N GLN A 145 -11.39 -13.16 31.70
CA GLN A 145 -11.73 -11.73 31.62
C GLN A 145 -10.51 -10.85 31.32
N LYS A 146 -9.41 -11.03 32.07
CA LYS A 146 -8.17 -10.25 31.85
C LYS A 146 -7.54 -10.56 30.48
N SER A 147 -7.55 -11.83 30.07
CA SER A 147 -6.99 -12.25 28.79
C SER A 147 -7.77 -11.68 27.61
N GLU A 148 -9.11 -11.62 27.70
CA GLU A 148 -9.92 -11.07 26.62
C GLU A 148 -9.71 -9.56 26.48
N LYS A 149 -9.60 -8.84 27.61
CA LYS A 149 -9.25 -7.41 27.58
C LYS A 149 -7.91 -7.16 26.87
N LEU A 150 -6.88 -7.91 27.23
CA LEU A 150 -5.56 -7.80 26.60
C LEU A 150 -5.60 -8.18 25.10
N LYS A 151 -6.41 -9.17 24.71
CA LYS A 151 -6.60 -9.54 23.29
C LYS A 151 -7.35 -8.49 22.49
N VAL A 152 -8.28 -7.75 23.11
CA VAL A 152 -8.92 -6.60 22.46
C VAL A 152 -7.87 -5.51 22.22
N GLU A 153 -7.12 -5.13 23.25
CA GLU A 153 -6.04 -4.13 23.13
C GLU A 153 -4.98 -4.56 22.08
N GLN A 154 -4.58 -5.84 22.08
CA GLN A 154 -3.65 -6.40 21.10
C GLN A 154 -4.15 -6.18 19.66
N ARG A 155 -5.41 -6.52 19.38
CA ARG A 155 -6.02 -6.35 18.05
C ARG A 155 -6.05 -4.89 17.61
N GLU A 156 -6.30 -3.97 18.53
CA GLU A 156 -6.28 -2.53 18.26
C GLU A 156 -4.87 -2.06 17.88
N PHE A 157 -3.85 -2.44 18.65
CA PHE A 157 -2.46 -2.10 18.34
C PHE A 157 -1.96 -2.76 17.05
N GLU A 158 -2.34 -4.00 16.77
CA GLU A 158 -2.02 -4.67 15.50
C GLU A 158 -2.63 -3.94 14.30
N SER A 159 -3.90 -3.50 14.43
CA SER A 159 -4.58 -2.69 13.41
C SER A 159 -3.86 -1.37 13.18
N MET A 160 -3.47 -0.67 14.26
CA MET A 160 -2.69 0.57 14.16
C MET A 160 -1.33 0.34 13.49
N ALA A 161 -0.60 -0.70 13.88
CA ALA A 161 0.69 -1.06 13.27
C ALA A 161 0.54 -1.31 11.77
N LYS A 162 -0.50 -2.04 11.36
CA LYS A 162 -0.81 -2.31 9.95
C LYS A 162 -1.07 -1.02 9.17
N SER A 163 -1.88 -0.11 9.70
CA SER A 163 -2.17 1.17 9.03
C SER A 163 -0.92 2.06 8.93
N ILE A 164 -0.11 2.13 9.98
CA ILE A 164 1.15 2.90 9.97
C ILE A 164 2.13 2.32 8.93
N ARG A 165 2.30 0.99 8.88
CA ARG A 165 3.16 0.33 7.88
C ARG A 165 2.69 0.59 6.45
N ALA A 166 1.37 0.57 6.21
CA ALA A 166 0.81 0.90 4.89
C ALA A 166 1.09 2.36 4.50
N ALA A 167 0.93 3.30 5.45
CA ALA A 167 1.25 4.71 5.25
C ALA A 167 2.75 4.93 4.97
N LEU A 168 3.64 4.29 5.73
CA LEU A 168 5.09 4.31 5.50
C LEU A 168 5.45 3.80 4.10
N ASN A 169 4.91 2.64 3.70
CA ASN A 169 5.17 2.06 2.38
C ASN A 169 4.75 3.01 1.25
N ARG A 170 3.63 3.71 1.44
CA ARG A 170 3.14 4.68 0.47
C ARG A 170 4.02 5.92 0.40
N LEU A 171 4.46 6.44 1.53
CA LEU A 171 5.41 7.55 1.56
C LEU A 171 6.72 7.18 0.89
N GLU A 172 7.26 5.98 1.12
CA GLU A 172 8.53 5.52 0.54
C GLU A 172 8.50 5.46 -1.00
N LYS A 173 7.36 5.13 -1.60
CA LYS A 173 7.19 5.02 -3.06
C LYS A 173 6.90 6.38 -3.72
N ILE A 174 7.96 7.13 -4.00
CA ILE A 174 7.86 8.34 -4.85
C ILE A 174 7.37 7.94 -6.25
N LEU A 175 6.41 8.70 -6.81
CA LEU A 175 5.70 8.35 -8.05
C LEU A 175 5.07 6.94 -8.01
N GLY A 176 4.59 6.52 -6.83
CA GLY A 176 3.93 5.23 -6.64
C GLY A 176 2.61 5.10 -7.42
N ASP A 177 2.00 6.21 -7.82
CA ASP A 177 0.82 6.28 -8.68
C ASP A 177 1.13 6.16 -10.18
N LYS A 178 2.40 6.20 -10.58
CA LYS A 178 2.83 6.10 -11.98
C LYS A 178 3.26 4.67 -12.33
N SER A 179 2.89 4.21 -13.51
CA SER A 179 3.38 2.97 -14.10
C SER A 179 4.87 3.07 -14.49
N PRO A 180 5.59 1.94 -14.61
CA PRO A 180 6.97 1.94 -15.12
C PRO A 180 7.14 2.52 -16.52
N SER A 181 6.10 2.47 -17.37
CA SER A 181 6.10 3.11 -18.69
C SER A 181 5.98 4.62 -18.56
N GLU A 182 5.05 5.13 -17.75
CA GLU A 182 4.91 6.58 -17.53
C GLU A 182 6.19 7.19 -16.96
N ILE A 183 6.87 6.51 -16.03
CA ILE A 183 8.15 6.99 -15.49
C ILE A 183 9.24 7.02 -16.58
N ARG A 184 9.28 6.03 -17.48
CA ARG A 184 10.19 6.02 -18.63
C ARG A 184 9.88 7.13 -19.63
N ASP A 185 8.61 7.38 -19.89
CA ASP A 185 8.18 8.47 -20.77
C ASP A 185 8.59 9.82 -20.16
N MET A 186 8.37 10.01 -18.85
CA MET A 186 8.83 11.18 -18.10
C MET A 186 10.36 11.37 -18.19
N GLU A 187 11.15 10.31 -18.05
CA GLU A 187 12.60 10.35 -18.17
C GLU A 187 13.04 10.76 -19.58
N SER A 188 12.47 10.11 -20.61
CA SER A 188 12.74 10.40 -22.02
C SER A 188 12.38 11.84 -22.38
N ASP A 189 11.21 12.29 -21.92
CA ASP A 189 10.70 13.65 -22.12
C ASP A 189 11.63 14.70 -21.50
N LEU A 190 12.02 14.49 -20.25
CA LEU A 190 12.91 15.40 -19.53
C LEU A 190 14.30 15.45 -20.17
N SER A 191 14.84 14.29 -20.54
CA SER A 191 16.14 14.19 -21.22
C SER A 191 16.13 14.88 -22.59
N ALA A 192 15.09 14.66 -23.40
CA ALA A 192 14.93 15.31 -24.70
C ALA A 192 14.81 16.83 -24.56
N ALA A 193 13.98 17.30 -23.62
CA ALA A 193 13.79 18.72 -23.37
C ALA A 193 15.08 19.37 -22.85
N TYR A 194 15.80 18.72 -21.93
CA TYR A 194 17.06 19.24 -21.42
C TYR A 194 18.14 19.36 -22.51
N ASN A 195 18.27 18.35 -23.37
CA ASN A 195 19.19 18.41 -24.51
C ASN A 195 18.84 19.52 -25.49
N ALA A 196 17.55 19.76 -25.75
CA ALA A 196 17.11 20.86 -26.59
C ALA A 196 17.40 22.22 -25.95
N ILE A 197 17.14 22.36 -24.64
CA ILE A 197 17.44 23.57 -23.87
C ILE A 197 18.94 23.88 -23.86
N LYS A 198 19.80 22.85 -23.75
CA LYS A 198 21.25 23.01 -23.86
C LYS A 198 21.65 23.59 -25.21
N LYS A 199 21.08 23.09 -26.32
CA LYS A 199 21.31 23.65 -27.66
C LYS A 199 20.81 25.09 -27.78
N MET A 200 19.64 25.41 -27.21
CA MET A 200 19.13 26.79 -27.19
C MET A 200 20.07 27.75 -26.45
N ALA A 201 20.75 27.29 -25.39
CA ALA A 201 21.78 28.08 -24.72
C ALA A 201 23.03 28.29 -25.59
N GLU A 202 23.48 27.24 -26.28
CA GLU A 202 24.62 27.31 -27.23
C GLU A 202 24.32 28.26 -28.40
N GLU A 203 23.07 28.30 -28.87
CA GLU A 203 22.57 29.20 -29.90
C GLU A 203 22.32 30.64 -29.40
N GLY A 204 22.53 30.93 -28.11
CA GLY A 204 22.32 32.25 -27.52
C GLY A 204 20.85 32.64 -27.33
N ARG A 205 19.92 31.68 -27.47
CA ARG A 205 18.47 31.88 -27.30
C ARG A 205 18.01 31.76 -25.85
N MET A 206 18.90 31.34 -24.96
CA MET A 206 18.68 31.28 -23.52
C MET A 206 19.98 31.68 -22.81
N SER A 207 19.87 32.33 -21.64
CA SER A 207 21.05 32.65 -20.85
C SER A 207 21.72 31.40 -20.26
N SER A 208 23.05 31.40 -20.26
CA SER A 208 23.86 30.33 -19.65
C SER A 208 23.66 30.22 -18.14
N GLY A 209 23.36 31.36 -17.48
CA GLY A 209 23.01 31.39 -16.05
C GLY A 209 21.75 30.60 -15.74
N VAL A 210 20.72 30.70 -16.60
CA VAL A 210 19.48 29.94 -16.46
C VAL A 210 19.72 28.44 -16.66
N LEU A 211 20.46 28.06 -17.70
CA LEU A 211 20.86 26.66 -17.89
C LEU A 211 21.58 26.10 -16.65
N GLY A 212 22.50 26.88 -16.08
CA GLY A 212 23.23 26.51 -14.87
C GLY A 212 22.31 26.28 -13.67
N SER A 213 21.31 27.16 -13.48
CA SER A 213 20.39 27.09 -12.34
C SER A 213 19.47 25.86 -12.36
N ILE A 214 19.07 25.40 -13.54
CA ILE A 214 18.16 24.25 -13.69
C ILE A 214 18.89 22.93 -13.84
N LYS A 215 20.16 22.95 -14.26
CA LYS A 215 20.95 21.75 -14.60
C LYS A 215 20.97 20.73 -13.46
N VAL A 216 21.33 21.17 -12.25
CA VAL A 216 21.50 20.28 -11.10
C VAL A 216 20.18 19.58 -10.76
N ASP A 217 19.07 20.33 -10.70
CA ASP A 217 17.73 19.78 -10.42
C ASP A 217 17.27 18.79 -11.49
N ILE A 218 17.59 19.03 -12.78
CA ILE A 218 17.26 18.09 -13.86
C ILE A 218 18.07 16.81 -13.74
N GLU A 219 19.38 16.91 -13.48
CA GLU A 219 20.26 15.75 -13.29
C GLU A 219 19.81 14.90 -12.08
N GLU A 220 19.46 15.55 -10.96
CA GLU A 220 18.89 14.88 -9.79
C GLU A 220 17.54 14.22 -10.09
N THR A 221 16.67 14.89 -10.85
CA THR A 221 15.37 14.34 -11.24
C THR A 221 15.52 13.13 -12.18
N LEU A 222 16.43 13.18 -13.15
CA LEU A 222 16.74 12.05 -14.03
C LEU A 222 17.30 10.87 -13.24
N ALA A 223 18.24 11.11 -12.32
CA ALA A 223 18.78 10.07 -11.45
C ALA A 223 17.71 9.42 -10.57
N LEU A 224 16.76 10.22 -10.06
CA LEU A 224 15.60 9.71 -9.33
C LEU A 224 14.73 8.81 -10.22
N LEU A 225 14.33 9.26 -11.41
CA LEU A 225 13.46 8.49 -12.31
C LEU A 225 14.10 7.15 -12.71
N ASP A 226 15.40 7.16 -13.03
CA ASP A 226 16.20 5.98 -13.34
C ASP A 226 16.27 5.00 -12.16
N SER A 227 16.47 5.50 -10.93
CA SER A 227 16.41 4.66 -9.72
C SER A 227 15.04 3.98 -9.53
N LEU A 228 13.95 4.72 -9.77
CA LEU A 228 12.59 4.18 -9.64
C LEU A 228 12.29 3.09 -10.68
N ILE A 229 12.85 3.22 -11.89
CA ILE A 229 12.73 2.20 -12.94
C ILE A 229 13.49 0.93 -12.56
N ARG A 230 14.71 1.05 -12.02
CA ARG A 230 15.48 -0.09 -11.53
C ARG A 230 14.76 -0.82 -10.41
N ASP A 231 14.33 -0.09 -9.38
CA ASP A 231 13.63 -0.66 -8.22
C ASP A 231 12.36 -1.42 -8.62
N LYS A 232 11.60 -0.92 -9.61
CA LYS A 232 10.40 -1.61 -10.11
C LYS A 232 10.73 -2.86 -10.92
N LYS A 233 11.76 -2.82 -11.78
CA LYS A 233 12.22 -3.99 -12.54
C LYS A 233 12.75 -5.11 -11.66
N GLU A 234 13.41 -4.79 -10.55
CA GLU A 234 13.90 -5.78 -9.59
C GLU A 234 12.75 -6.46 -8.85
N ARG A 235 11.73 -5.69 -8.44
CA ARG A 235 10.52 -6.23 -7.79
C ARG A 235 9.67 -7.11 -8.70
N GLU A 236 9.64 -6.85 -10.01
CA GLU A 236 8.93 -7.70 -10.98
C GLU A 236 9.62 -9.05 -11.24
N LYS A 237 10.89 -9.19 -10.86
CA LYS A 237 11.68 -10.43 -11.03
C LYS A 237 11.76 -11.29 -9.77
N ALA A 238 11.39 -10.75 -8.61
CA ALA A 238 11.43 -11.40 -7.29
C ALA A 238 10.07 -12.00 -6.92
#